data_AF-A0A8T4QYI5-F1
#
_entry.id   AF-A0A8T4QYI5-F1
#
_cell.length_a   1.000
_cell.length_b   1.000
_cell.length_c   1.000
_cell.angle_alpha   90.00
_cell.angle_beta   90.00
_cell.angle_gamma   90.00
#
_symmetry.space_group_name_H-M   'P 1'
#
loop_
_entity.id
_entity.type
_entity.pdbx_description
1 polymer ?
#
loop_
_entity_poly.entity_id
_entity_poly.type
_entity_poly.pdbx_seq_one_letter_code
_entity_poly.pdbx_strand_id
1 'polypeptide(L)'
;MPIERMILFGSRADGTAKKDSDVDLIIVSPRFKLWDFFKRGAKMYDYWDVGYPADFLCYTPEEFNRLSKQITLVSEAIKKGIEL
;
A
#
# COMPACT_ATOMS: atom_id res chain seq x y z
N MET A 1 8.93 -9.93 -7.38
CA MET A 1 9.25 -8.50 -7.65
C MET A 1 10.01 -7.97 -6.45
N PRO A 2 11.08 -7.15 -6.60
CA PRO A 2 11.74 -6.55 -5.43
C PRO A 2 10.77 -5.61 -4.73
N ILE A 3 10.53 -5.81 -3.44
CA ILE A 3 9.72 -4.94 -2.59
C ILE A 3 10.69 -4.27 -1.62
N GLU A 4 10.67 -2.94 -1.58
CA GLU A 4 11.51 -2.17 -0.67
C GLU A 4 10.81 -1.88 0.66
N ARG A 5 9.48 -1.68 0.62
CA ARG A 5 8.63 -1.49 1.79
C ARG A 5 7.25 -2.03 1.53
N MET A 6 6.61 -2.51 2.59
CA MET A 6 5.21 -2.88 2.60
C MET A 6 4.60 -2.43 3.93
N ILE A 7 3.51 -1.68 3.87
CA ILE A 7 2.87 -1.10 5.05
C ILE A 7 1.39 -1.44 5.02
N LEU A 8 0.92 -2.15 6.05
CA LEU A 8 -0.50 -2.29 6.35
C LEU A 8 -0.97 -1.01 7.04
N PHE A 9 -2.00 -0.37 6.50
CA PHE A 9 -2.58 0.83 7.10
C PHE A 9 -4.10 0.71 7.21
N GLY A 10 -4.77 1.82 7.51
CA GLY A 10 -6.23 1.87 7.59
C GLY A 10 -6.81 1.10 8.77
N SER A 11 -8.08 0.72 8.63
CA SER A 11 -8.89 0.18 9.74
C SER A 11 -8.34 -1.13 10.34
N ARG A 12 -7.59 -1.91 9.53
CA ARG A 12 -6.97 -3.15 9.98
C ARG A 12 -5.68 -2.92 10.76
N ALA A 13 -4.98 -1.81 10.52
CA ALA A 13 -3.81 -1.43 11.29
C ALA A 13 -4.20 -0.75 12.62
N ASP A 14 -5.29 0.03 12.65
CA ASP A 14 -5.72 0.77 13.84
C ASP A 14 -6.69 0.00 14.77
N GLY A 15 -7.08 -1.23 14.39
CA GLY A 15 -7.95 -2.10 15.18
C GLY A 15 -9.45 -1.77 15.10
N THR A 16 -9.86 -0.86 14.22
CA THR A 16 -11.27 -0.48 14.02
C THR A 16 -11.97 -1.25 12.89
N ALA A 17 -11.26 -2.16 12.22
CA ALA A 17 -11.78 -2.98 11.13
C ALA A 17 -12.99 -3.82 11.52
N LYS A 18 -13.92 -3.95 10.58
CA LYS A 18 -15.06 -4.87 10.61
C LYS A 18 -14.74 -6.13 9.81
N LYS A 19 -15.65 -7.11 9.87
CA LYS A 19 -15.49 -8.41 9.18
C LYS A 19 -15.26 -8.25 7.67
N ASP A 20 -15.92 -7.27 7.06
CA ASP A 20 -15.94 -6.96 5.64
C ASP A 20 -14.97 -5.85 5.23
N SER A 21 -14.20 -5.29 6.18
CA SER A 21 -13.18 -4.29 5.87
C SER A 21 -12.13 -4.83 4.90
N ASP A 22 -11.72 -3.99 3.98
CA ASP A 22 -10.58 -4.20 3.10
C ASP A 22 -9.25 -4.23 3.86
N VAL A 23 -8.26 -4.79 3.18
CA VAL A 23 -6.86 -4.74 3.57
C VAL A 23 -6.16 -3.64 2.78
N ASP A 24 -5.88 -2.54 3.45
CA ASP A 24 -5.17 -1.39 2.89
C ASP A 24 -3.65 -1.59 2.92
N LEU A 25 -3.02 -1.67 1.75
CA LEU A 25 -1.58 -1.90 1.64
C LEU A 25 -0.89 -0.82 0.81
N ILE A 26 0.16 -0.22 1.37
CA ILE A 26 1.15 0.51 0.59
C ILE A 26 2.26 -0.47 0.22
N ILE A 27 2.57 -0.58 -1.07
CA ILE A 27 3.68 -1.37 -1.58
C ILE A 27 4.65 -0.41 -2.28
N VAL A 28 5.92 -0.47 -1.89
CA VAL A 28 6.98 0.33 -2.51
C VAL A 28 7.91 -0.58 -3.29
N SER A 29 8.04 -0.33 -4.59
CA SER A 29 8.92 -1.11 -5.48
C SER A 29 9.46 -0.25 -6.62
N PRO A 30 10.76 -0.37 -6.95
CA PRO A 30 11.31 0.29 -8.13
C PRO A 30 10.70 -0.24 -9.44
N ARG A 31 10.12 -1.45 -9.44
CA ARG A 31 9.48 -2.05 -10.63
C ARG A 31 8.22 -1.30 -11.05
N PHE A 32 7.57 -0.56 -10.16
CA PHE A 32 6.40 0.25 -10.49
C PHE A 32 6.71 1.38 -11.48
N LYS A 33 7.98 1.77 -11.63
CA LYS A 33 8.41 2.73 -12.66
C LYS A 33 8.17 2.24 -14.09
N LEU A 34 8.11 0.92 -14.28
CA LEU A 34 7.86 0.29 -15.59
C LEU A 34 6.37 0.13 -15.89
N TRP A 35 5.50 0.48 -14.94
CA TRP A 35 4.07 0.18 -15.00
C TRP A 35 3.26 1.48 -15.03
N ASP A 36 2.18 1.45 -15.80
CA ASP A 36 1.15 2.48 -15.78
C ASP A 36 0.57 2.63 -14.36
N PHE A 37 0.59 3.86 -13.83
CA PHE A 37 0.21 4.17 -12.46
C PHE A 37 -1.19 3.65 -12.09
N PHE A 38 -2.17 3.86 -12.98
CA PHE A 38 -3.56 3.47 -12.73
C PHE A 38 -3.77 1.95 -12.73
N LYS A 39 -2.85 1.20 -13.33
CA LYS A 39 -2.92 -0.27 -13.39
C LYS A 39 -2.15 -0.98 -12.27
N ARG A 40 -1.32 -0.28 -11.49
CA ARG A 40 -0.44 -0.93 -10.51
C ARG A 40 -1.23 -1.68 -9.44
N GLY A 41 -2.21 -1.02 -8.83
CA GLY A 41 -3.05 -1.63 -7.78
C GLY A 41 -3.86 -2.81 -8.29
N ALA A 42 -4.49 -2.68 -9.47
CA ALA A 42 -5.22 -3.77 -10.10
C ALA A 42 -4.33 -5.00 -10.35
N LYS A 43 -3.08 -4.80 -10.79
CA LYS A 43 -2.12 -5.89 -10.98
C LYS A 43 -1.66 -6.57 -9.69
N MET A 44 -1.85 -5.95 -8.52
CA MET A 44 -1.51 -6.61 -7.25
C MET A 44 -2.49 -7.72 -6.90
N TYR A 45 -3.71 -7.69 -7.45
CA TYR A 45 -4.66 -8.79 -7.31
C TYR A 45 -4.18 -10.10 -7.95
N ASP A 46 -3.27 -10.06 -8.92
CA ASP A 46 -2.62 -11.26 -9.48
C ASP A 46 -1.80 -12.02 -8.41
N TYR A 47 -1.46 -11.37 -7.30
CA TYR A 47 -0.65 -11.90 -6.20
C TYR A 47 -1.43 -12.02 -4.88
N TRP A 48 -2.74 -11.74 -4.89
CA TRP A 48 -3.55 -11.67 -3.68
C TRP A 48 -4.44 -12.90 -3.50
N ASP A 49 -4.11 -13.73 -2.51
CA ASP A 49 -4.78 -15.01 -2.22
C ASP A 49 -5.51 -15.02 -0.86
N VAL A 50 -5.56 -13.88 -0.17
CA VAL A 50 -5.93 -13.77 1.25
C VAL A 50 -7.46 -13.78 1.50
N GLY A 51 -8.29 -13.83 0.45
CA GLY A 51 -9.76 -13.99 0.58
C GLY A 51 -10.50 -12.78 1.19
N TYR A 52 -9.80 -11.67 1.44
CA TYR A 52 -10.37 -10.39 1.84
C TYR A 52 -10.28 -9.39 0.67
N PRO A 53 -11.16 -8.38 0.59
CA PRO A 53 -10.94 -7.26 -0.32
C PRO A 53 -9.64 -6.52 0.06
N ALA A 54 -8.96 -5.92 -0.92
CA ALA A 54 -7.69 -5.23 -0.67
C ALA A 54 -7.51 -4.00 -1.54
N ASP A 55 -7.07 -2.90 -0.93
CA ASP A 55 -6.75 -1.68 -1.64
C ASP A 55 -5.24 -1.47 -1.65
N PHE A 56 -4.67 -1.46 -2.86
CA PHE A 56 -3.24 -1.40 -3.07
C PHE A 56 -2.80 -0.02 -3.57
N LEU A 57 -2.00 0.66 -2.76
CA LEU A 57 -1.30 1.88 -3.14
C LEU A 57 0.15 1.56 -3.50
N CYS A 58 0.46 1.64 -4.80
CA CYS A 58 1.72 1.19 -5.35
C CYS A 58 2.62 2.34 -5.80
N TYR A 59 3.75 2.55 -5.12
CA TYR A 59 4.64 3.69 -5.36
C TYR A 59 6.07 3.26 -5.69
N THR A 60 6.74 4.03 -6.55
CA THR A 60 8.20 3.94 -6.62
C THR A 60 8.82 4.50 -5.32
N PRO A 61 10.08 4.16 -5.00
CA PRO A 61 10.77 4.72 -3.83
C PRO A 61 10.81 6.25 -3.86
N GLU A 62 10.98 6.86 -5.04
CA GLU A 62 10.98 8.32 -5.21
C GLU A 62 9.60 8.93 -4.96
N GLU A 63 8.54 8.32 -5.48
CA GLU A 63 7.15 8.75 -5.26
C GLU A 63 6.79 8.68 -3.77
N PHE A 64 7.12 7.55 -3.11
CA PHE A 64 6.88 7.34 -1.69
C PHE A 64 7.62 8.36 -0.81
N ASN A 65 8.90 8.59 -1.07
CA ASN A 65 9.73 9.55 -0.34
C ASN A 65 9.26 11.01 -0.50
N ARG A 66 8.61 11.32 -1.62
CA ARG A 66 8.00 12.64 -1.83
C ARG A 66 6.70 12.76 -1.04
N LEU A 67 5.84 11.75 -1.10
CA LEU A 67 4.53 11.76 -0.44
C LEU A 67 4.66 11.71 1.09
N SER A 68 5.68 11.02 1.62
CA SER A 68 5.95 10.95 3.06
C SER A 68 6.25 12.31 3.71
N LYS A 69 6.66 13.30 2.92
CA LYS A 69 7.00 14.67 3.36
C LYS A 69 5.84 15.66 3.18
N GLN A 70 4.68 15.18 2.74
CA GLN A 70 3.48 15.99 2.48
C GLN A 70 2.34 15.52 3.38
N ILE A 71 1.26 16.31 3.49
CA ILE A 71 0.04 15.89 4.18
C ILE A 71 -0.71 14.92 3.27
N THR A 72 -0.38 13.63 3.36
CA THR A 72 -0.89 12.56 2.50
C THR A 72 -1.18 11.30 3.31
N LEU A 73 -1.94 10.38 2.72
CA LEU A 73 -2.18 9.05 3.30
C LEU A 73 -0.87 8.29 3.56
N VAL A 74 0.14 8.45 2.70
CA VAL A 74 1.47 7.86 2.89
C VAL A 74 2.11 8.37 4.19
N SER A 75 2.03 9.68 4.46
CA SER A 75 2.58 10.26 5.69
C SER A 75 1.86 9.76 6.96
N GLU A 76 0.56 9.46 6.87
CA GLU A 76 -0.19 8.89 7.99
C GLU A 76 0.09 7.40 8.17
N ALA A 77 0.18 6.65 7.07
CA ALA A 77 0.54 5.23 7.08
C ALA A 77 1.93 5.00 7.69
N ILE A 78 2.90 5.89 7.45
CA ILE A 78 4.22 5.80 8.11
C ILE A 78 4.13 5.99 9.64
N LYS A 79 3.20 6.81 10.13
CA LYS A 79 3.06 7.09 11.56
C LYS A 79 2.27 6.03 12.31
N LYS A 80 1.25 5.46 11.68
CA LYS A 80 0.22 4.64 12.31
C LYS A 80 0.11 3.22 11.76
N GLY A 81 0.66 2.99 10.57
CA GLY A 81 0.64 1.69 9.93
C GLY A 81 1.64 0.71 10.54
N ILE A 82 1.53 -0.54 10.10
CA ILE A 82 2.39 -1.66 10.50
C ILE A 82 3.29 -1.99 9.30
N GLU A 83 4.60 -1.85 9.48
CA GLU A 83 5.58 -2.31 8.49
C GLU A 83 5.65 -3.85 8.53
N LEU A 84 5.61 -4.49 7.36
CA LEU A 84 5.58 -5.94 7.19
C LEU A 84 6.91 -6.50 6.68
#